data_AF-A0A7S2QWU8-F1
#
_entry.id   AF-A0A7S2QWU8-F1
#
_cell.length_a   1.000
_cell.length_b   1.000
_cell.length_c   1.000
_cell.angle_alpha   90.00
_cell.angle_beta   90.00
_cell.angle_gamma   90.00
#
_symmetry.space_group_name_H-M   'P 1'
#
loop_
_entity.id
_entity.type
_entity.pdbx_description
1 polymer ?
#
loop_
_entity_poly.entity_id
_entity_poly.type
_entity_poly.pdbx_seq_one_letter_code
_entity_poly.pdbx_strand_id
1 'polypeptide(L)'
;MTGIAMTVVDASVEECVASSYCYNGRAFQKQSKKMGITEYHFKKVNEHTHYYISTRKLGFLLNPREGRSKITWMKEEDGKVVIDVSDTNDFMEEYPVKEGNILASNHSVWVLDPLDPKGEIPQTAVSFTTRVDIGGNIPASAMNFILKVYLSSLSNVRKKFDKSKEIDAFNRLQIVEKMKNINIKYMNAKTFEKHFQKKGDLKIESAFPLADNWLKVLGNGEG
;
A
#
# COMPACT_ATOMS: atom_id res chain seq x y z
N MET A 1 -11.20 -10.52 8.25
CA MET A 1 -9.73 -10.53 8.44
C MET A 1 -9.22 -9.11 8.30
N THR A 2 -8.23 -8.74 9.12
CA THR A 2 -7.56 -7.43 9.03
C THR A 2 -6.08 -7.64 8.75
N GLY A 3 -5.50 -6.81 7.89
CA GLY A 3 -4.09 -6.82 7.55
C GLY A 3 -3.54 -5.42 7.46
N ILE A 4 -2.30 -5.24 7.92
CA ILE A 4 -1.57 -3.97 7.85
C ILE A 4 -0.18 -4.28 7.28
N ALA A 5 0.27 -3.45 6.34
CA ALA A 5 1.65 -3.44 5.87
C ALA A 5 2.14 -2.01 5.72
N MET A 6 3.42 -1.81 6.02
CA MET A 6 4.08 -0.51 5.94
C MET A 6 5.45 -0.67 5.29
N THR A 7 5.85 0.28 4.45
CA THR A 7 7.18 0.30 3.86
C THR A 7 7.57 1.69 3.39
N VAL A 8 8.85 1.87 3.05
CA VAL A 8 9.34 3.06 2.33
C VAL A 8 9.65 2.63 0.91
N VAL A 9 9.22 3.45 -0.05
CA VAL A 9 9.39 3.24 -1.48
C VAL A 9 10.30 4.33 -2.03
N ASP A 10 11.27 3.96 -2.86
CA ASP A 10 12.22 4.89 -3.47
C ASP A 10 11.61 5.54 -4.74
N ALA A 11 10.47 6.20 -4.55
CA ALA A 11 9.74 6.90 -5.60
C ALA A 11 8.94 8.06 -5.00
N SER A 12 8.47 8.93 -5.88
CA SER A 12 7.53 10.02 -5.51
C SER A 12 6.17 9.46 -5.09
N VAL A 13 5.40 10.29 -4.38
CA VAL A 13 4.01 9.95 -4.00
C VAL A 13 3.20 9.67 -5.26
N GLU A 14 3.35 10.51 -6.30
CA GLU A 14 2.63 10.39 -7.57
C GLU A 14 2.92 9.07 -8.29
N GLU A 15 4.19 8.64 -8.34
CA GLU A 15 4.56 7.33 -8.92
C GLU A 15 3.98 6.16 -8.12
N CYS A 16 3.99 6.26 -6.79
CA CYS A 16 3.40 5.25 -5.92
C CYS A 16 1.87 5.16 -6.12
N VAL A 17 1.18 6.29 -6.16
CA VAL A 17 -0.27 6.40 -6.43
C VAL A 17 -0.61 5.83 -7.80
N ALA A 18 0.13 6.22 -8.85
CA ALA A 18 -0.09 5.68 -10.19
C ALA A 18 0.07 4.14 -10.21
N SER A 19 0.99 3.60 -9.42
CA SER A 19 1.19 2.16 -9.34
C SER A 19 0.13 1.42 -8.52
N SER A 20 -0.46 2.03 -7.50
CA SER A 20 -1.46 1.39 -6.61
C SER A 20 -2.91 1.63 -7.05
N TYR A 21 -3.19 2.73 -7.74
CA TYR A 21 -4.54 3.15 -8.15
C TYR A 21 -4.95 2.71 -9.56
N CYS A 22 -4.01 2.35 -10.44
CA CYS A 22 -4.32 2.03 -11.84
C CYS A 22 -4.89 0.60 -12.04
N TYR A 23 -6.11 0.36 -11.56
CA TYR A 23 -6.83 -0.91 -11.68
C TYR A 23 -7.28 -1.26 -13.11
N ASN A 24 -7.26 -0.30 -14.04
CA ASN A 24 -7.56 -0.53 -15.46
C ASN A 24 -6.32 -0.90 -16.31
N GLY A 25 -5.11 -0.80 -15.75
CA GLY A 25 -3.87 -0.99 -16.50
C GLY A 25 -3.60 -2.44 -16.89
N ARG A 26 -2.90 -2.66 -18.03
CA ARG A 26 -2.48 -4.00 -18.50
C ARG A 26 -1.69 -4.79 -17.45
N ALA A 27 -0.86 -4.09 -16.67
CA ALA A 27 -0.08 -4.70 -15.59
C ALA A 27 -1.00 -5.28 -14.51
N PHE A 28 -2.01 -4.52 -14.08
CA PHE A 28 -3.01 -4.98 -13.13
C PHE A 28 -3.79 -6.18 -13.69
N GLN A 29 -4.25 -6.13 -14.94
CA GLN A 29 -4.98 -7.24 -15.56
C GLN A 29 -4.16 -8.55 -15.63
N LYS A 30 -2.85 -8.45 -15.85
CA LYS A 30 -1.95 -9.63 -15.81
C LYS A 30 -1.80 -10.17 -14.39
N GLN A 31 -1.76 -9.29 -13.39
CA GLN A 31 -1.62 -9.64 -12.00
C GLN A 31 -2.93 -10.19 -11.41
N SER A 32 -4.08 -9.63 -11.79
CA SER A 32 -5.40 -10.00 -11.29
C SER A 32 -5.72 -11.47 -11.56
N LYS A 33 -5.35 -11.98 -12.75
CA LYS A 33 -5.46 -13.41 -13.09
C LYS A 33 -4.68 -14.30 -12.12
N LYS A 34 -3.48 -13.88 -11.70
CA LYS A 34 -2.66 -14.61 -10.70
C LYS A 34 -3.28 -14.56 -9.30
N MET A 35 -4.08 -13.54 -9.02
CA MET A 35 -4.82 -13.38 -7.77
C MET A 35 -6.18 -14.10 -7.77
N GLY A 36 -6.48 -14.87 -8.83
CA GLY A 36 -7.72 -15.62 -8.97
C GLY A 36 -8.92 -14.78 -9.42
N ILE A 37 -8.71 -13.52 -9.84
CA ILE A 37 -9.78 -12.70 -10.43
C ILE A 37 -10.04 -13.21 -11.84
N THR A 38 -11.26 -13.70 -12.07
CA THR A 38 -11.69 -14.30 -13.34
C THR A 38 -12.49 -13.33 -14.19
N GLU A 39 -13.18 -12.39 -13.54
CA GLU A 39 -13.96 -11.36 -14.20
C GLU A 39 -13.72 -10.04 -13.47
N TYR A 40 -13.65 -8.95 -14.22
CA TYR A 40 -13.63 -7.62 -13.64
C TYR A 40 -14.29 -6.61 -14.59
N HIS A 41 -14.97 -5.63 -14.00
CA HIS A 41 -15.54 -4.49 -14.70
C HIS A 41 -15.04 -3.21 -14.04
N PHE A 42 -14.67 -2.24 -14.88
CA PHE A 42 -14.13 -0.96 -14.44
C PHE A 42 -15.02 0.16 -14.95
N LYS A 43 -15.47 1.04 -14.06
CA LYS A 43 -16.32 2.19 -14.41
C LYS A 43 -15.70 3.46 -13.83
N LYS A 44 -15.12 4.28 -14.71
CA LYS A 44 -14.56 5.59 -14.30
C LYS A 44 -15.69 6.57 -14.06
N VAL A 45 -15.66 7.28 -12.93
CA VAL A 45 -16.59 8.38 -12.64
C VAL A 45 -15.93 9.71 -12.98
N ASN A 46 -14.73 9.94 -12.43
CA ASN A 46 -13.91 11.11 -12.69
C ASN A 46 -12.43 10.72 -12.52
N GLU A 47 -11.53 11.69 -12.38
CA GLU A 47 -10.09 11.44 -12.21
C GLU A 47 -9.72 10.87 -10.83
N HIS A 48 -10.57 11.11 -9.84
CA HIS A 48 -10.36 10.73 -8.44
C HIS A 48 -11.13 9.47 -8.04
N THR A 49 -12.21 9.15 -8.74
CA THR A 49 -13.12 8.07 -8.39
C THR A 49 -13.39 7.13 -9.55
N HIS A 50 -13.30 5.84 -9.28
CA HIS A 50 -13.77 4.78 -10.17
C HIS A 50 -14.33 3.60 -9.38
N TYR A 51 -15.06 2.74 -10.06
CA TYR A 51 -15.59 1.50 -9.53
C TYR A 51 -14.89 0.30 -10.12
N TYR A 52 -14.78 -0.74 -9.30
CA TYR A 52 -14.19 -2.02 -9.62
C TYR A 52 -15.14 -3.13 -9.13
N ILE A 53 -15.76 -3.81 -10.08
CA ILE A 53 -16.58 -5.00 -9.81
C ILE A 53 -15.75 -6.21 -10.20
N SER A 54 -15.72 -7.25 -9.37
CA SER A 54 -14.92 -8.44 -9.68
C SER A 54 -15.48 -9.74 -9.15
N THR A 55 -15.18 -10.81 -9.89
CA THR A 55 -15.39 -12.20 -9.48
C THR A 55 -14.03 -12.85 -9.23
N ARG A 56 -13.84 -13.43 -8.04
CA ARG A 56 -12.60 -14.09 -7.62
C ARG A 56 -12.83 -15.55 -7.26
N LYS A 57 -12.05 -16.45 -7.83
CA LYS A 57 -11.96 -17.85 -7.42
C LYS A 57 -10.87 -18.01 -6.36
N LEU A 58 -11.24 -18.63 -5.23
CA LEU A 58 -10.34 -18.86 -4.09
C LEU A 58 -9.78 -20.29 -4.01
N GLY A 59 -10.21 -21.18 -4.90
CA GLY A 59 -9.78 -22.58 -4.96
C GLY A 59 -10.88 -23.48 -5.54
N PHE A 60 -10.58 -24.77 -5.72
CA PHE A 60 -11.48 -25.73 -6.37
C PHE A 60 -12.77 -26.01 -5.57
N LEU A 61 -12.69 -26.02 -4.23
CA LEU A 61 -13.81 -26.40 -3.35
C LEU A 61 -14.62 -25.23 -2.80
N LEU A 62 -14.31 -24.00 -3.21
CA LEU A 62 -14.99 -22.83 -2.66
C LEU A 62 -15.72 -22.06 -3.75
N ASN A 63 -16.95 -21.65 -3.44
CA ASN A 63 -17.74 -20.81 -4.33
C ASN A 63 -17.00 -19.50 -4.67
N PRO A 64 -17.13 -18.97 -5.89
CA PRO A 64 -16.54 -17.69 -6.26
C PRO A 64 -17.05 -16.55 -5.37
N ARG A 65 -16.17 -15.57 -5.14
CA ARG A 65 -16.49 -14.35 -4.38
C ARG A 65 -16.69 -13.21 -5.34
N GLU A 66 -17.74 -12.47 -5.09
CA GLU A 66 -18.11 -11.31 -5.89
C GLU A 66 -18.01 -10.06 -5.04
N GLY A 67 -17.25 -9.07 -5.51
CA GLY A 67 -17.06 -7.79 -4.82
C GLY A 67 -17.41 -6.62 -5.72
N ARG A 68 -17.88 -5.53 -5.12
CA ARG A 68 -18.07 -4.24 -5.76
C ARG A 68 -17.39 -3.22 -4.89
N SER A 69 -16.38 -2.55 -5.43
CA SER A 69 -15.61 -1.55 -4.69
C SER A 69 -15.69 -0.21 -5.41
N LYS A 70 -15.90 0.86 -4.64
CA LYS A 70 -15.65 2.24 -5.02
C LYS A 70 -14.23 2.60 -4.57
N ILE A 71 -13.43 3.11 -5.48
CA ILE A 71 -12.07 3.53 -5.22
C ILE A 71 -11.99 5.03 -5.42
N THR A 72 -11.62 5.76 -4.37
CA THR A 72 -11.45 7.21 -4.39
C THR A 72 -10.08 7.58 -3.87
N TRP A 73 -9.39 8.52 -4.51
CA TRP A 73 -8.16 9.10 -3.96
C TRP A 73 -8.29 10.60 -3.74
N MET A 74 -7.59 11.09 -2.73
CA MET A 74 -7.50 12.50 -2.38
C MET A 74 -6.06 12.88 -2.02
N LYS A 75 -5.64 14.09 -2.38
CA LYS A 75 -4.36 14.67 -1.99
C LYS A 75 -4.60 15.73 -0.92
N GLU A 76 -3.88 15.65 0.18
CA GLU A 76 -3.87 16.62 1.27
C GLU A 76 -2.87 17.76 0.97
N GLU A 77 -2.96 18.85 1.73
CA GLU A 77 -2.14 20.06 1.53
C GLU A 77 -0.64 19.80 1.69
N ASP A 78 -0.26 18.86 2.54
CA ASP A 78 1.13 18.45 2.80
C ASP A 78 1.70 17.51 1.72
N GLY A 79 0.92 17.22 0.68
CA GLY A 79 1.31 16.32 -0.39
C GLY A 79 1.04 14.84 -0.10
N LYS A 80 0.52 14.50 1.09
CA LYS A 80 0.04 13.15 1.42
C LYS A 80 -1.11 12.78 0.50
N VAL A 81 -1.16 11.53 0.07
CA VAL A 81 -2.27 10.98 -0.71
C VAL A 81 -2.91 9.83 0.03
N VAL A 82 -4.24 9.84 0.11
CA VAL A 82 -5.04 8.75 0.65
C VAL A 82 -5.83 8.12 -0.49
N ILE A 83 -5.78 6.79 -0.59
CA ILE A 83 -6.61 6.00 -1.51
C ILE A 83 -7.53 5.13 -0.66
N ASP A 84 -8.83 5.42 -0.72
CA ASP A 84 -9.88 4.63 -0.10
C ASP A 84 -10.47 3.64 -1.11
N VAL A 85 -10.63 2.40 -0.68
CA VAL A 85 -11.29 1.30 -1.41
C VAL A 85 -12.38 0.76 -0.51
N SER A 86 -13.62 1.16 -0.75
CA SER A 86 -14.78 0.78 0.05
C SER A 86 -15.76 -0.05 -0.75
N ASP A 87 -16.50 -0.94 -0.09
CA ASP A 87 -17.60 -1.67 -0.71
C ASP A 87 -18.76 -0.75 -1.09
N THR A 88 -19.57 -1.17 -2.07
CA THR A 88 -20.70 -0.36 -2.55
C THR A 88 -21.81 -1.25 -3.11
N ASN A 89 -23.05 -0.75 -3.01
CA ASN A 89 -24.24 -1.36 -3.60
C ASN A 89 -24.69 -0.68 -4.91
N ASP A 90 -24.01 0.37 -5.37
CA ASP A 90 -24.41 1.23 -6.50
C ASP A 90 -24.66 0.47 -7.82
N PHE A 91 -24.14 -0.76 -7.94
CA PHE A 91 -24.19 -1.57 -9.16
C PHE A 91 -24.75 -2.98 -8.94
N MET A 92 -25.51 -3.19 -7.87
CA MET A 92 -26.13 -4.50 -7.60
C MET A 92 -27.21 -4.87 -8.62
N GLU A 93 -27.88 -3.90 -9.22
CA GLU A 93 -28.86 -4.15 -10.30
C GLU A 93 -28.18 -4.43 -11.65
N GLU A 94 -27.16 -3.64 -12.01
CA GLU A 94 -26.41 -3.79 -13.27
C GLU A 94 -25.53 -5.05 -13.27
N TYR A 95 -24.94 -5.37 -12.11
CA TYR A 95 -24.14 -6.56 -11.88
C TYR A 95 -24.66 -7.28 -10.63
N PRO A 96 -25.74 -8.07 -10.73
CA PRO A 96 -26.23 -8.86 -9.62
C PRO A 96 -25.24 -9.95 -9.24
N VAL A 97 -25.24 -10.35 -7.97
CA VAL A 97 -24.46 -11.51 -7.50
C VAL A 97 -25.01 -12.75 -8.19
N LYS A 98 -24.16 -13.49 -8.90
CA LYS A 98 -24.58 -14.68 -9.63
C LYS A 98 -25.01 -15.78 -8.66
N GLU A 99 -25.96 -16.60 -9.09
CA GLU A 99 -26.41 -17.75 -8.32
C GLU A 99 -25.22 -18.66 -7.93
N GLY A 100 -25.16 -19.06 -6.66
CA GLY A 100 -24.07 -19.86 -6.10
C GLY A 100 -22.81 -19.07 -5.73
N ASN A 101 -22.64 -17.83 -6.18
CA ASN A 101 -21.54 -16.96 -5.75
C ASN A 101 -21.85 -16.31 -4.40
N ILE A 102 -20.78 -15.91 -3.70
CA ILE A 102 -20.87 -15.30 -2.36
C ILE A 102 -20.44 -13.84 -2.47
N LEU A 103 -21.25 -12.93 -1.94
CA LEU A 103 -20.88 -11.52 -1.83
C LEU A 103 -19.74 -11.36 -0.81
N ALA A 104 -18.66 -10.71 -1.24
CA ALA A 104 -17.53 -10.33 -0.40
C ALA A 104 -17.52 -8.81 -0.21
N SER A 105 -17.18 -8.38 1.01
CA SER A 105 -16.95 -6.96 1.33
C SER A 105 -15.48 -6.71 1.63
N ASN A 106 -15.03 -5.52 1.27
CA ASN A 106 -13.69 -5.05 1.59
C ASN A 106 -13.73 -3.57 1.95
N HIS A 107 -12.85 -3.20 2.87
CA HIS A 107 -12.49 -1.82 3.08
C HIS A 107 -10.97 -1.76 3.18
N SER A 108 -10.32 -1.03 2.28
CA SER A 108 -8.87 -0.89 2.29
C SER A 108 -8.47 0.56 2.10
N VAL A 109 -7.44 0.98 2.82
CA VAL A 109 -6.92 2.34 2.78
C VAL A 109 -5.43 2.27 2.51
N TRP A 110 -4.97 3.03 1.52
CA TRP A 110 -3.56 3.35 1.33
C TRP A 110 -3.31 4.77 1.80
N VAL A 111 -2.24 4.96 2.56
CA VAL A 111 -1.74 6.29 2.90
C VAL A 111 -0.32 6.40 2.39
N LEU A 112 -0.07 7.41 1.56
CA LEU A 112 1.19 7.67 0.90
C LEU A 112 1.68 9.05 1.33
N ASP A 113 2.75 9.06 2.11
CA ASP A 113 3.26 10.26 2.78
C ASP A 113 4.67 10.58 2.24
N PRO A 114 4.91 11.79 1.70
CA PRO A 114 6.25 12.16 1.23
C PRO A 114 7.25 12.19 2.40
N LEU A 115 8.46 11.70 2.14
CA LEU A 115 9.60 11.75 3.06
C LEU A 115 10.75 12.55 2.45
N ASP A 116 11.71 12.91 3.30
CA ASP A 116 12.96 13.52 2.84
C ASP A 116 13.66 12.63 1.80
N PRO A 117 14.06 13.20 0.64
CA PRO A 117 14.73 12.44 -0.40
C PRO A 117 16.10 11.95 0.05
N LYS A 118 16.56 10.85 -0.54
CA LYS A 118 17.93 10.34 -0.39
C LYS A 118 18.76 10.72 -1.60
N GLY A 119 19.42 11.87 -1.51
CA GLY A 119 20.06 12.51 -2.67
C GLY A 119 18.97 13.03 -3.60
N GLU A 120 19.00 12.63 -4.87
CA GLU A 120 18.00 13.01 -5.88
C GLU A 120 16.80 12.05 -5.93
N ILE A 121 16.78 11.04 -5.07
CA ILE A 121 15.76 9.98 -5.09
C ILE A 121 14.65 10.34 -4.10
N PRO A 122 13.42 10.60 -4.57
CA PRO A 122 12.29 10.81 -3.69
C PRO A 122 12.03 9.58 -2.80
N GLN A 123 11.49 9.81 -1.61
CA GLN A 123 11.14 8.76 -0.68
C GLN A 123 9.66 8.93 -0.31
N THR A 124 8.93 7.82 -0.27
CA THR A 124 7.51 7.82 0.12
C THR A 124 7.29 6.74 1.19
N ALA A 125 6.75 7.12 2.34
CA ALA A 125 6.20 6.18 3.30
C ALA A 125 4.84 5.70 2.80
N VAL A 126 4.68 4.39 2.67
CA VAL A 126 3.42 3.77 2.24
C VAL A 126 2.90 2.89 3.35
N SER A 127 1.69 3.16 3.80
CA SER A 127 0.92 2.28 4.66
C SER A 127 -0.30 1.76 3.91
N PHE A 128 -0.67 0.52 4.21
CA PHE A 128 -1.84 -0.12 3.66
C PHE A 128 -2.51 -0.94 4.74
N THR A 129 -3.77 -0.61 4.98
CA THR A 129 -4.64 -1.32 5.89
C THR A 129 -5.80 -1.88 5.10
N THR A 130 -6.16 -3.13 5.35
CA THR A 130 -7.29 -3.78 4.70
C THR A 130 -8.09 -4.59 5.70
N ARG A 131 -9.41 -4.48 5.61
CA ARG A 131 -10.38 -5.34 6.25
C ARG A 131 -11.16 -6.05 5.14
N VAL A 132 -11.15 -7.37 5.16
CA VAL A 132 -11.83 -8.18 4.15
C VAL A 132 -12.73 -9.19 4.84
N ASP A 133 -13.98 -9.24 4.41
CA ASP A 133 -14.92 -10.32 4.68
C ASP A 133 -15.27 -11.00 3.36
N ILE A 134 -14.97 -12.28 3.25
CA ILE A 134 -15.21 -13.06 2.03
C ILE A 134 -16.39 -14.03 2.16
N GLY A 135 -17.09 -13.99 3.29
CA GLY A 135 -18.27 -14.79 3.59
C GLY A 135 -18.05 -16.31 3.60
N GLY A 136 -19.00 -17.02 4.21
CA GLY A 136 -19.05 -18.48 4.23
C GLY A 136 -17.97 -19.15 5.09
N ASN A 137 -17.89 -20.47 4.99
CA ASN A 137 -16.94 -21.28 5.78
C ASN A 137 -15.59 -21.40 5.05
N ILE A 138 -14.62 -20.57 5.45
CA ILE A 138 -13.31 -20.51 4.80
C ILE A 138 -12.25 -21.24 5.63
N PRO A 139 -11.53 -22.20 5.04
CA PRO A 139 -10.35 -22.77 5.69
C PRO A 139 -9.30 -21.70 6.00
N ALA A 140 -8.68 -21.76 7.18
CA ALA A 140 -7.65 -20.81 7.59
C ALA A 140 -6.49 -20.70 6.56
N SER A 141 -6.16 -21.80 5.87
CA SER A 141 -5.16 -21.81 4.80
C SER A 141 -5.52 -20.89 3.62
N ALA A 142 -6.79 -20.86 3.20
CA ALA A 142 -7.29 -19.99 2.15
C ALA A 142 -7.29 -18.53 2.61
N MET A 143 -7.70 -18.25 3.86
CA MET A 143 -7.59 -16.89 4.43
C MET A 143 -6.15 -16.40 4.46
N ASN A 144 -5.20 -17.24 4.89
CA ASN A 144 -3.78 -16.90 4.92
C ASN A 144 -3.22 -16.63 3.51
N PHE A 145 -3.65 -17.38 2.49
CA PHE A 145 -3.28 -17.10 1.11
C PHE A 145 -3.79 -15.73 0.65
N ILE A 146 -5.05 -15.41 0.95
CA ILE A 146 -5.66 -14.13 0.59
C ILE A 146 -4.94 -12.97 1.26
N LEU A 147 -4.64 -13.09 2.56
CA LEU A 147 -3.86 -12.08 3.28
C LEU A 147 -2.52 -11.83 2.60
N LYS A 148 -1.79 -12.90 2.28
CA LYS A 148 -0.51 -12.81 1.57
C LYS A 148 -0.66 -12.11 0.22
N VAL A 149 -1.71 -12.41 -0.55
CA VAL A 149 -1.99 -11.72 -1.82
C VAL A 149 -2.19 -10.23 -1.61
N TYR A 150 -3.04 -9.82 -0.66
CA TYR A 150 -3.28 -8.40 -0.36
C TYR A 150 -2.00 -7.69 0.09
N LEU A 151 -1.27 -8.24 1.07
CA LEU A 151 -0.04 -7.65 1.59
C LEU A 151 1.12 -7.68 0.58
N SER A 152 1.11 -8.61 -0.37
CA SER A 152 2.11 -8.65 -1.45
C SER A 152 2.04 -7.41 -2.35
N SER A 153 0.91 -6.70 -2.38
CA SER A 153 0.75 -5.47 -3.17
C SER A 153 1.83 -4.45 -2.82
N LEU A 154 2.13 -4.24 -1.54
CA LEU A 154 3.19 -3.31 -1.11
C LEU A 154 4.57 -3.83 -1.46
N SER A 155 4.78 -5.14 -1.29
CA SER A 155 6.04 -5.77 -1.70
C SER A 155 6.29 -5.58 -3.20
N ASN A 156 5.26 -5.62 -4.03
CA ASN A 156 5.36 -5.42 -5.46
C ASN A 156 5.67 -3.96 -5.81
N VAL A 157 5.03 -2.99 -5.14
CA VAL A 157 5.34 -1.55 -5.31
C VAL A 157 6.79 -1.28 -4.92
N ARG A 158 7.24 -1.74 -3.75
CA ARG A 158 8.62 -1.59 -3.29
C ARG A 158 9.63 -2.19 -4.28
N LYS A 159 9.38 -3.40 -4.78
CA LYS A 159 10.26 -4.06 -5.75
C LYS A 159 10.30 -3.33 -7.09
N LYS A 160 9.19 -2.73 -7.52
CA LYS A 160 9.10 -2.01 -8.78
C LYS A 160 9.96 -0.74 -8.78
N PHE A 161 10.05 -0.08 -7.64
CA PHE A 161 10.80 1.17 -7.45
C PHE A 161 12.06 0.96 -6.62
N ASP A 162 12.68 -0.23 -6.65
CA ASP A 162 13.91 -0.46 -5.89
C ASP A 162 15.07 0.34 -6.50
N LYS A 163 15.56 1.33 -5.76
CA LYS A 163 16.73 2.16 -6.12
C LYS A 163 17.87 1.99 -5.14
N SER A 164 17.92 0.84 -4.44
CA SER A 164 18.94 0.54 -3.42
C SER A 164 20.38 0.78 -3.91
N LYS A 165 20.68 0.48 -5.17
CA LYS A 165 22.03 0.69 -5.75
C LYS A 165 22.39 2.17 -5.89
N GLU A 166 21.45 3.01 -6.33
CA GLU A 166 21.66 4.45 -6.48
C GLU A 166 21.81 5.11 -5.10
N ILE A 167 20.98 4.71 -4.14
CA ILE A 167 21.06 5.15 -2.74
C ILE A 167 22.40 4.75 -2.12
N ASP A 168 22.86 3.51 -2.35
CA ASP A 168 24.15 3.04 -1.84
C ASP A 168 25.31 3.83 -2.46
N ALA A 169 25.27 4.11 -3.77
CA ALA A 169 26.26 4.96 -4.43
C ALA A 169 26.29 6.38 -3.83
N PHE A 170 25.13 7.00 -3.61
CA PHE A 170 25.03 8.31 -2.94
C PHE A 170 25.60 8.28 -1.53
N ASN A 171 25.26 7.27 -0.73
CA ASN A 171 25.78 7.11 0.63
C ASN A 171 27.30 6.92 0.64
N ARG A 172 27.86 6.19 -0.32
CA ARG A 172 29.32 6.04 -0.46
C ARG A 172 30.01 7.38 -0.75
N LEU A 173 29.43 8.21 -1.62
CA LEU A 173 29.96 9.56 -1.88
C LEU A 173 29.99 10.41 -0.61
N GLN A 174 28.90 10.40 0.16
CA GLN A 174 28.80 11.09 1.45
C GLN A 174 29.85 10.61 2.46
N ILE A 175 30.12 9.30 2.50
CA ILE A 175 31.16 8.72 3.35
C ILE A 175 32.56 9.20 2.91
N VAL A 176 32.86 9.15 1.62
CA VAL A 176 34.16 9.59 1.06
C VAL A 176 34.38 11.08 1.33
N GLU A 177 33.36 11.91 1.18
CA GLU A 177 33.45 13.35 1.48
C GLU A 177 33.71 13.61 2.97
N LYS A 178 32.98 12.93 3.87
CA LYS A 178 33.26 12.98 5.31
C LYS A 178 34.69 12.55 5.63
N MET A 179 35.19 11.50 4.99
CA MET A 179 36.58 11.04 5.18
C MET A 179 37.60 12.09 4.74
N LYS A 180 37.38 12.80 3.63
CA LYS A 180 38.27 13.89 3.18
C LYS A 180 38.35 15.03 4.18
N ASN A 181 37.26 15.31 4.89
CA ASN A 181 37.16 16.39 5.86
C ASN A 181 37.70 16.02 7.26
N ILE A 182 38.18 14.78 7.45
CA ILE A 182 38.76 14.33 8.72
C ILE A 182 40.27 14.60 8.74
N ASN A 183 40.73 15.34 9.76
CA ASN A 183 42.17 15.52 10.01
C ASN A 183 42.74 14.30 10.76
N ILE A 184 43.24 13.32 10.00
CA ILE A 184 43.66 12.00 10.50
C ILE A 184 44.89 12.10 11.42
N LYS A 185 45.68 13.18 11.33
CA LYS A 185 47.01 13.28 11.95
C LYS A 185 47.00 13.25 13.49
N TYR A 186 45.86 13.52 14.13
CA TYR A 186 45.72 13.56 15.60
C TYR A 186 44.49 12.80 16.11
N MET A 187 43.87 11.96 15.28
CA MET A 187 42.57 11.37 15.58
C MET A 187 42.73 9.92 16.07
N ASN A 188 42.15 9.59 17.23
CA ASN A 188 42.06 8.22 17.72
C ASN A 188 40.76 7.54 17.24
N ALA A 189 40.70 6.21 17.32
CA ALA A 189 39.57 5.42 16.84
C ALA A 189 38.22 5.83 17.45
N LYS A 190 38.21 6.19 18.74
CA LYS A 190 37.00 6.60 19.47
C LYS A 190 36.47 7.97 18.99
N THR A 191 37.36 8.87 18.60
CA THR A 191 37.00 10.17 18.01
C THR A 191 36.56 10.01 16.55
N PHE A 192 37.19 9.10 15.81
CA PHE A 192 36.81 8.79 14.43
C PHE A 192 35.38 8.21 14.34
N GLU A 193 35.02 7.26 15.20
CA GLU A 193 33.67 6.66 15.23
C GLU A 193 32.57 7.69 15.46
N LYS A 194 32.81 8.71 16.29
CA LYS A 194 31.84 9.78 16.54
C LYS A 194 31.46 10.58 15.28
N HIS A 195 32.33 10.65 14.28
CA HIS A 195 32.02 11.34 13.01
C HIS A 195 31.01 10.57 12.13
N PHE A 196 30.83 9.27 12.39
CA PHE A 196 29.96 8.39 11.61
C PHE A 196 28.77 7.84 12.41
N GLN A 197 28.65 8.16 13.70
CA GLN A 197 27.43 7.87 14.46
C GLN A 197 26.26 8.67 13.88
N LYS A 198 25.31 7.97 13.25
CA LYS A 198 24.00 8.55 12.92
C LYS A 198 23.35 8.99 14.23
N LYS A 199 22.82 10.22 14.29
CA LYS A 199 21.81 10.57 15.30
C LYS A 199 20.66 9.58 15.11
N GLY A 200 20.54 8.65 16.05
CA GLY A 200 19.40 7.76 16.16
C GLY A 200 18.16 8.64 16.34
N ASP A 201 17.31 8.62 15.33
CA ASP A 201 15.94 8.15 15.41
C ASP A 201 15.17 8.87 14.29
N LEU A 202 15.10 8.23 13.11
CA LEU A 202 13.86 8.34 12.37
C LEU A 202 12.82 7.65 13.24
N LYS A 203 12.25 8.39 14.19
CA LYS A 203 10.92 8.09 14.69
C LYS A 203 10.07 8.06 13.44
N ILE A 204 9.79 6.85 12.96
CA ILE A 204 8.53 6.62 12.31
C ILE A 204 7.55 6.86 13.45
N GLU A 205 7.12 8.12 13.61
CA GLU A 205 5.83 8.36 14.25
C GLU A 205 4.87 7.59 13.38
N SER A 206 4.59 6.38 13.85
CA SER A 206 3.56 5.54 13.28
C SER A 206 2.33 6.43 13.11
N ALA A 207 1.71 6.37 11.95
CA ALA A 207 0.49 7.09 11.57
C ALA A 207 -0.76 6.69 12.41
N PHE A 208 -0.57 6.41 13.71
CA PHE A 208 -1.56 5.96 14.67
C PHE A 208 -2.41 7.05 15.35
N PRO A 209 -2.31 8.37 15.09
CA PRO A 209 -3.39 9.25 15.54
C PRO A 209 -4.65 9.16 14.66
N LEU A 210 -4.49 8.81 13.37
CA LEU A 210 -5.61 8.86 12.41
C LEU A 210 -6.43 7.56 12.39
N ALA A 211 -5.79 6.39 12.46
CA ALA A 211 -6.51 5.11 12.50
C ALA A 211 -7.38 4.97 13.76
N ASP A 212 -6.91 5.47 14.91
CA ASP A 212 -7.65 5.45 16.17
C ASP A 212 -8.82 6.45 16.19
N ASN A 213 -8.71 7.57 15.45
CA ASN A 213 -9.82 8.51 15.30
C ASN A 213 -10.95 7.95 14.43
N TRP A 214 -10.64 7.18 13.37
CA TRP A 214 -11.68 6.55 12.54
C TRP A 214 -12.41 5.40 13.24
N LEU A 215 -11.70 4.63 14.08
CA LEU A 215 -12.33 3.61 14.94
C LEU A 215 -13.29 4.24 15.98
N LYS A 216 -13.03 5.46 16.43
CA LYS A 216 -13.92 6.21 17.35
C LYS A 216 -15.14 6.82 16.65
N VAL A 217 -15.00 7.26 15.40
CA VAL A 217 -16.13 7.84 14.63
C VAL A 217 -17.17 6.77 14.27
N LEU A 218 -16.77 5.51 14.08
CA LEU A 218 -17.70 4.40 13.82
C LEU A 218 -18.31 3.78 15.09
N GLY A 219 -17.80 4.13 16.28
CA GLY A 219 -18.30 3.64 17.58
C GLY A 219 -19.38 4.52 18.22
N ASN A 220 -19.61 5.74 17.71
CA ASN A 220 -20.58 6.69 18.26
C ASN A 220 -21.83 6.86 17.37
N GLY A 221 -22.27 5.76 16.75
CA GLY A 221 -23.58 5.66 16.11
C GLY A 221 -24.58 4.91 17.00
N GLU A 222 -24.85 5.44 18.19
CA GLU A 222 -26.12 5.18 18.88
C GLU A 222 -26.98 6.43 18.74
N GLY A 223 -28.11 6.26 18.04
CA GLY A 223 -29.11 7.28 17.74
C GLY A 223 -30.01 6.82 16.61
#